data_AF-A0A8T5L816-F1
#
_entry.id   AF-A0A8T5L816-F1
#
_cell.length_a   1.000
_cell.length_b   1.000
_cell.length_c   1.000
_cell.angle_alpha   90.00
_cell.angle_beta   90.00
_cell.angle_gamma   90.00
#
_symmetry.space_group_name_H-M   'P 1'
#
loop_
_entity.id
_entity.type
_entity.pdbx_description
1 polymer ?
#
loop_
_entity_poly.entity_id
_entity_poly.type
_entity_poly.pdbx_seq_one_letter_code
_entity_poly.pdbx_strand_id
1 'polypeptide(L)'
;MESKLKSVSPLVSQICLRNLGMYCSERLSVDVYYMIETVNLLISDLGEKYVKSKYEELEKDWEKTKKDIIVLNKHIAKVKTFYDAIEDKKFAKKEKKEIILKKFFLKTASKVALLQRELYDCFVTLIKISTLQRQTIPSDAFKILEHTGFRKIEPHKRQFGQSEIIAEGGTG
;
A
#
# COMPACT_ATOMS: atom_id res chain seq x y z
N MET A 1 -25.55 -8.55 -10.70
CA MET A 1 -24.53 -9.21 -11.55
C MET A 1 -23.29 -9.41 -10.71
N GLU A 2 -22.90 -10.64 -10.42
CA GLU A 2 -21.57 -10.87 -9.84
C GLU A 2 -20.52 -10.53 -10.89
N SER A 3 -19.76 -9.45 -10.66
CA SER A 3 -18.63 -9.09 -11.50
C SER A 3 -17.64 -10.25 -11.51
N LYS A 4 -17.54 -10.96 -12.64
CA LYS A 4 -16.57 -12.04 -12.82
C LYS A 4 -15.16 -11.48 -12.67
N LEU A 5 -14.47 -11.88 -11.60
CA LEU A 5 -13.10 -11.45 -11.33
C LEU A 5 -12.18 -11.85 -12.46
N LYS A 6 -11.23 -10.99 -12.80
CA LYS A 6 -10.21 -11.30 -13.79
C LYS A 6 -9.05 -12.05 -13.14
N SER A 7 -8.66 -13.16 -13.76
CA SER A 7 -7.53 -13.95 -13.31
C SER A 7 -6.24 -13.17 -13.51
N VAL A 8 -5.41 -13.15 -12.48
CA VAL A 8 -4.03 -12.66 -12.55
C VAL A 8 -3.10 -13.83 -12.82
N SER A 9 -2.07 -13.62 -13.64
CA SER A 9 -1.11 -14.69 -13.93
C SER A 9 -0.34 -15.12 -12.67
N PRO A 10 0.02 -16.41 -12.51
CA PRO A 10 0.72 -16.89 -11.30
C PRO A 10 2.02 -16.14 -11.01
N LEU A 11 2.78 -15.79 -12.06
CA LEU A 11 4.03 -15.03 -11.93
C LEU A 11 3.77 -13.62 -11.38
N VAL A 12 2.81 -12.90 -11.95
CA VAL A 12 2.44 -11.55 -11.48
C VAL A 12 1.94 -11.60 -10.05
N SER A 13 1.13 -12.60 -9.72
CA SER A 13 0.63 -12.80 -8.37
C SER A 13 1.76 -12.97 -7.35
N GLN A 14 2.77 -13.80 -7.63
CA GLN A 14 3.91 -14.01 -6.74
C GLN A 14 4.72 -12.72 -6.53
N ILE A 15 4.94 -11.94 -7.60
CA ILE A 15 5.64 -10.65 -7.53
C ILE A 15 4.83 -9.65 -6.70
N CYS A 16 3.51 -9.55 -6.93
CA CYS A 16 2.64 -8.68 -6.14
C CYS A 16 2.68 -9.05 -4.66
N LEU A 17 2.57 -10.34 -4.31
CA LEU A 17 2.63 -10.78 -2.91
C LEU A 17 3.98 -10.47 -2.26
N ARG A 18 5.09 -10.67 -2.99
CA ARG A 18 6.43 -10.28 -2.51
C ARG A 18 6.52 -8.77 -2.27
N ASN A 19 6.09 -7.96 -3.22
CA ASN A 19 6.13 -6.50 -3.11
C ASN A 19 5.25 -6.00 -1.96
N LEU A 20 4.11 -6.64 -1.71
CA LEU A 20 3.27 -6.34 -0.55
C LEU A 20 3.91 -6.77 0.77
N GLY A 21 4.59 -7.92 0.78
CA GLY A 21 5.40 -8.33 1.93
C GLY A 21 6.46 -7.27 2.27
N MET A 22 7.19 -6.78 1.27
CA MET A 22 8.18 -5.72 1.43
C MET A 22 7.52 -4.42 1.93
N TYR A 23 6.44 -4.00 1.27
CA TYR A 23 5.64 -2.83 1.64
C TYR A 23 5.23 -2.82 3.12
N CYS A 24 4.75 -3.97 3.63
CA CYS A 24 4.29 -4.12 5.00
C CYS A 24 5.43 -4.28 6.03
N SER A 25 6.60 -4.77 5.59
CA SER A 25 7.73 -5.08 6.49
C SER A 25 8.65 -3.87 6.75
N GLU A 26 8.68 -2.89 5.86
CA GLU A 26 9.65 -1.81 5.95
C GLU A 26 9.18 -0.65 6.86
N ARG A 27 9.98 -0.36 7.89
CA ARG A 27 10.04 0.96 8.54
C ARG A 27 10.94 1.83 7.66
N LEU A 28 10.38 2.91 7.08
CA LEU A 28 11.06 4.04 6.39
C LEU A 28 10.88 4.07 4.85
N SER A 29 9.97 4.95 4.39
CA SER A 29 10.09 5.79 3.18
C SER A 29 10.28 5.16 1.78
N VAL A 30 10.50 3.86 1.65
CA VAL A 30 10.63 3.11 0.38
C VAL A 30 9.28 2.45 -0.01
N ASP A 31 8.29 2.54 0.87
CA ASP A 31 6.98 1.87 0.78
C ASP A 31 6.25 2.15 -0.56
N VAL A 32 6.23 3.41 -0.99
CA VAL A 32 5.43 3.84 -2.13
C VAL A 32 5.93 3.26 -3.44
N TYR A 33 7.22 2.92 -3.56
CA TYR A 33 7.79 2.34 -4.77
C TYR A 33 7.27 0.92 -5.01
N TYR A 34 7.25 0.08 -3.98
CA TYR A 34 6.72 -1.28 -4.07
C TYR A 34 5.22 -1.27 -4.41
N MET A 35 4.48 -0.29 -3.90
CA MET A 35 3.07 -0.13 -4.23
C MET A 35 2.86 0.35 -5.68
N ILE A 36 3.65 1.30 -6.16
CA ILE A 36 3.61 1.76 -7.56
C ILE A 36 3.92 0.60 -8.53
N GLU A 37 4.97 -0.17 -8.24
CA GLU A 37 5.33 -1.32 -9.06
C GLU A 37 4.21 -2.35 -9.09
N THR A 38 3.61 -2.65 -7.93
CA THR A 38 2.46 -3.57 -7.83
C THR A 38 1.27 -3.07 -8.65
N VAL A 39 0.92 -1.79 -8.53
CA VAL A 39 -0.18 -1.18 -9.30
C VAL A 39 0.08 -1.26 -10.80
N ASN A 40 1.29 -0.89 -11.25
CA ASN A 40 1.66 -0.96 -12.67
C ASN A 40 1.61 -2.39 -13.22
N LEU A 41 2.11 -3.35 -12.45
CA LEU A 41 2.11 -4.76 -12.83
C LEU A 41 0.69 -5.30 -12.97
N LEU A 42 -0.20 -4.95 -12.04
CA LEU A 42 -1.61 -5.33 -12.10
C LEU A 42 -2.35 -4.67 -13.25
N ILE A 43 -2.11 -3.39 -13.54
CA ILE A 43 -2.71 -2.73 -14.71
C ILE A 43 -2.25 -3.42 -15.99
N SER A 44 -0.97 -3.80 -16.07
CA SER A 44 -0.42 -4.49 -17.23
C SER A 44 -1.05 -5.87 -17.44
N ASP A 45 -1.16 -6.68 -16.38
CA ASP A 45 -1.69 -8.05 -16.44
C ASP A 45 -3.22 -8.07 -16.64
N LEU A 46 -3.95 -7.20 -15.94
CA LEU A 46 -5.40 -7.06 -16.10
C LEU A 46 -5.78 -6.37 -17.41
N GLY A 47 -4.89 -5.58 -17.99
CA GLY A 47 -5.11 -4.80 -19.19
C GLY A 47 -5.89 -3.51 -18.93
N GLU A 48 -5.37 -2.39 -19.42
CA GLU A 48 -5.90 -1.05 -19.11
C GLU A 48 -7.37 -0.86 -19.51
N LYS A 49 -7.82 -1.43 -20.64
CA LYS A 49 -9.22 -1.36 -21.06
C LYS A 49 -10.19 -1.95 -20.03
N TYR A 50 -9.80 -3.06 -19.40
CA TYR A 50 -10.61 -3.71 -18.37
C TYR A 50 -10.59 -2.91 -17.06
N VAL A 51 -9.43 -2.36 -16.68
CA VAL A 51 -9.33 -1.48 -15.50
C VAL A 51 -10.24 -0.26 -15.68
N LYS A 52 -10.20 0.37 -16.85
CA LYS A 52 -11.05 1.51 -17.16
C LYS A 52 -12.54 1.19 -17.05
N SER A 53 -13.00 0.08 -17.65
CA SER A 53 -14.42 -0.31 -17.56
C SER A 53 -14.85 -0.57 -16.11
N LYS A 54 -13.98 -1.15 -15.28
CA LYS A 54 -14.25 -1.35 -13.85
C LYS A 54 -14.28 -0.07 -13.03
N TYR A 55 -13.49 0.93 -13.41
CA TYR A 55 -13.57 2.25 -12.79
C TYR A 55 -14.88 2.96 -13.15
N GLU A 56 -15.33 2.86 -14.40
CA GLU A 56 -16.61 3.39 -14.86
C GLU A 56 -17.79 2.72 -14.12
N GLU A 57 -17.77 1.39 -13.95
CA GLU A 57 -18.77 0.65 -13.15
C GLU A 57 -18.82 1.10 -11.67
N LEU A 58 -17.71 1.62 -11.14
CA LEU A 58 -17.58 2.09 -9.76
C LEU A 58 -17.80 3.61 -9.62
N GLU A 59 -18.22 4.29 -10.70
CA GLU A 59 -18.37 5.75 -10.76
C GLU A 59 -17.09 6.51 -10.39
N LYS A 60 -15.93 5.94 -10.72
CA LYS A 60 -14.60 6.53 -10.48
C LYS A 60 -13.94 6.99 -11.79
N ASP A 61 -13.19 8.08 -11.73
CA ASP A 61 -12.45 8.62 -12.87
C ASP A 61 -11.06 7.99 -13.01
N TRP A 62 -10.95 7.01 -13.92
CA TRP A 62 -9.66 6.35 -14.23
C TRP A 62 -8.61 7.32 -14.78
N GLU A 63 -9.00 8.27 -15.63
CA GLU A 63 -8.05 9.20 -16.26
C GLU A 63 -7.44 10.14 -15.23
N LYS A 64 -8.24 10.58 -14.25
CA LYS A 64 -7.74 11.32 -13.09
C LYS A 64 -6.77 10.49 -12.26
N THR A 65 -7.16 9.28 -11.84
CA THR A 65 -6.28 8.39 -11.06
C THR A 65 -4.95 8.13 -11.78
N LYS A 66 -4.99 7.87 -13.08
CA LYS A 66 -3.78 7.68 -13.90
C LYS A 66 -2.88 8.92 -13.89
N LYS A 67 -3.45 10.12 -14.05
CA LYS A 67 -2.70 11.38 -13.95
C LYS A 67 -2.09 11.56 -12.56
N ASP A 68 -2.83 11.26 -11.51
CA ASP A 68 -2.38 11.39 -10.12
C ASP A 68 -1.18 10.46 -9.83
N ILE A 69 -1.21 9.21 -10.33
CA ILE A 69 -0.07 8.27 -10.24
C ILE A 69 1.16 8.80 -10.98
N ILE A 70 1.00 9.40 -12.16
CA ILE A 70 2.11 10.02 -12.91
C ILE A 70 2.70 11.21 -12.14
N VAL A 71 1.84 12.05 -11.54
CA VAL A 71 2.27 13.20 -10.74
C VAL A 71 2.99 12.74 -9.46
N LEU A 72 2.49 11.69 -8.81
CA LEU A 72 3.13 11.06 -7.66
C LEU A 72 4.56 10.60 -7.98
N ASN A 73 4.74 9.86 -9.09
CA ASN A 73 6.07 9.44 -9.56
C ASN A 73 7.05 10.62 -9.73
N LYS A 74 6.56 11.73 -10.32
CA LYS A 74 7.38 12.95 -10.47
C LYS A 74 7.74 13.57 -9.13
N HIS A 75 6.83 13.56 -8.16
CA HIS A 75 7.11 14.09 -6.83
C HIS A 75 8.09 13.22 -6.06
N ILE A 76 7.94 11.90 -6.11
CA ILE A 76 8.87 10.95 -5.50
C ILE A 76 10.28 11.13 -6.06
N ALA A 77 10.43 11.23 -7.38
CA ALA A 77 11.73 11.47 -8.01
C ALA A 77 12.37 12.77 -7.51
N LYS A 78 11.60 13.86 -7.40
CA LYS A 78 12.06 15.14 -6.86
C LYS A 78 12.44 15.07 -5.39
N VAL A 79 11.65 14.38 -4.57
CA VAL A 79 11.95 14.16 -3.14
C VAL A 79 13.29 13.43 -2.99
N LYS A 80 13.51 12.37 -3.78
CA LYS A 80 14.79 11.67 -3.81
C LYS A 80 15.94 12.58 -4.22
N THR A 81 15.80 13.38 -5.29
CA THR A 81 16.83 14.34 -5.70
C THR A 81 17.15 15.35 -4.59
N PHE A 82 16.14 15.86 -3.87
CA PHE A 82 16.36 16.78 -2.77
C PHE A 82 17.02 16.10 -1.57
N TYR A 83 16.61 14.87 -1.24
CA TYR A 83 17.23 14.09 -0.17
C TYR A 83 18.71 13.82 -0.47
N ASP A 84 19.02 13.32 -1.66
CA ASP A 84 20.38 13.07 -2.12
C ASP A 84 21.24 14.36 -2.07
N ALA A 85 20.66 15.52 -2.41
CA ALA A 85 21.35 16.82 -2.34
C ALA A 85 21.54 17.35 -0.90
N ILE A 86 20.66 17.00 0.04
CA ILE A 86 20.80 17.35 1.46
C ILE A 86 21.86 16.47 2.13
N GLU A 87 21.89 15.17 1.80
CA GLU A 87 22.87 14.20 2.30
C GLU A 87 24.28 14.44 1.72
N ASP A 88 24.40 15.00 0.51
CA ASP A 88 25.69 15.38 -0.06
C ASP A 88 26.33 16.51 0.77
N LYS A 89 27.28 16.12 1.63
CA LYS A 89 28.06 16.97 2.57
C LYS A 89 28.73 18.18 1.90
N LYS A 90 28.78 18.25 0.57
CA LYS A 90 29.24 19.42 -0.19
C LYS A 90 28.37 20.67 0.01
N PHE A 91 27.08 20.51 0.35
CA PHE A 91 26.17 21.64 0.58
C PHE A 91 26.22 22.23 1.99
N ALA A 92 26.81 21.52 2.95
CA ALA A 92 26.91 21.91 4.36
C ALA A 92 27.64 23.25 4.61
N LYS A 93 28.34 23.80 3.60
CA LYS A 93 29.07 25.07 3.70
C LYS A 93 28.22 26.33 3.39
N LYS A 94 26.94 26.19 3.03
CA LYS A 94 26.06 27.33 2.67
C LYS A 94 24.68 27.22 3.35
N GLU A 95 24.58 27.57 4.64
CA GLU A 95 23.36 27.52 5.48
C GLU A 95 22.09 28.00 4.77
N LYS A 96 22.13 29.15 4.07
CA LYS A 96 20.95 29.69 3.37
C LYS A 96 20.43 28.77 2.25
N LYS A 97 21.31 28.03 1.56
CA LYS A 97 20.90 27.08 0.49
C LYS A 97 20.26 25.83 1.08
N GLU A 98 20.79 25.34 2.20
CA GLU A 98 20.27 24.17 2.89
C GLU A 98 18.84 24.41 3.41
N ILE A 99 18.57 25.56 4.03
CA ILE A 99 17.23 25.93 4.51
C ILE A 99 16.21 25.94 3.37
N ILE A 100 16.59 26.51 2.22
CA ILE A 100 15.74 26.56 1.03
C ILE A 100 15.45 25.15 0.50
N LEU A 101 16.49 24.30 0.39
CA LEU A 101 16.35 22.91 -0.05
C LEU A 101 15.48 22.09 0.90
N LYS A 102 15.67 22.20 2.22
CA LYS A 102 14.81 21.55 3.22
C LYS A 102 13.36 22.00 3.10
N LYS A 103 13.10 23.29 2.89
CA LYS A 103 11.73 23.80 2.68
C LYS A 103 11.09 23.24 1.41
N PHE A 104 11.84 23.14 0.31
CA PHE A 104 11.35 22.52 -0.93
C PHE A 104 11.14 21.02 -0.79
N PHE A 105 12.04 20.32 -0.09
CA PHE A 105 11.90 18.91 0.26
C PHE A 105 10.59 18.67 1.03
N LEU A 106 10.39 19.37 2.15
CA LEU A 106 9.17 19.22 2.97
C LEU A 106 7.89 19.52 2.19
N LYS A 107 7.89 20.59 1.37
CA LYS A 107 6.76 20.93 0.50
C LYS A 107 6.48 19.88 -0.57
N THR A 108 7.50 19.20 -1.06
CA THR A 108 7.33 18.15 -2.08
C THR A 108 6.94 16.83 -1.44
N ALA A 109 7.50 16.49 -0.29
CA ALA A 109 7.15 15.30 0.49
C ALA A 109 5.70 15.32 0.95
N SER A 110 5.16 16.48 1.36
CA SER A 110 3.74 16.58 1.73
C SER A 110 2.79 16.28 0.56
N LYS A 111 3.19 16.57 -0.68
CA LYS A 111 2.42 16.20 -1.87
C LYS A 111 2.45 14.70 -2.16
N VAL A 112 3.57 14.03 -1.87
CA VAL A 112 3.68 12.57 -1.96
C VAL A 112 2.67 11.93 -1.01
N ALA A 113 2.61 12.37 0.25
CA ALA A 113 1.67 11.84 1.23
C ALA A 113 0.19 12.00 0.82
N LEU A 114 -0.18 13.13 0.22
CA LEU A 114 -1.55 13.35 -0.28
C LEU A 114 -1.91 12.40 -1.43
N LEU A 115 -1.01 12.23 -2.40
CA LEU A 115 -1.24 11.39 -3.58
C LEU A 115 -1.06 9.89 -3.30
N GLN A 116 -0.36 9.53 -2.22
CA GLN A 116 -0.22 8.14 -1.79
C GLN A 116 -1.58 7.50 -1.46
N ARG A 117 -2.54 8.30 -0.98
CA ARG A 117 -3.93 7.84 -0.77
C ARG A 117 -4.59 7.39 -2.07
N GLU A 118 -4.44 8.16 -3.14
CA GLU A 118 -5.01 7.82 -4.46
C GLU A 118 -4.36 6.54 -5.02
N LEU A 119 -3.06 6.37 -4.82
CA LEU A 119 -2.34 5.15 -5.18
C LEU A 119 -2.88 3.94 -4.39
N TYR A 120 -3.10 4.09 -3.09
CA TYR A 120 -3.63 3.03 -2.24
C TYR A 120 -5.07 2.66 -2.63
N ASP A 121 -5.92 3.64 -2.89
CA ASP A 121 -7.29 3.42 -3.35
C ASP A 121 -7.31 2.71 -4.72
N CYS A 122 -6.37 3.04 -5.60
CA CYS A 122 -6.16 2.32 -6.86
C CYS A 122 -5.76 0.87 -6.60
N PHE A 123 -4.74 0.64 -5.79
CA PHE A 123 -4.30 -0.70 -5.40
C PHE A 123 -5.45 -1.56 -4.84
N VAL A 124 -6.20 -1.05 -3.87
CA VAL A 124 -7.36 -1.76 -3.28
C VAL A 124 -8.40 -2.10 -4.34
N THR A 125 -8.66 -1.18 -5.27
CA THR A 125 -9.59 -1.42 -6.38
C THR A 125 -9.10 -2.55 -7.28
N LEU A 126 -7.83 -2.56 -7.66
CA LEU A 126 -7.23 -3.61 -8.50
C LEU A 126 -7.25 -4.99 -7.83
N ILE A 127 -7.02 -5.05 -6.51
CA ILE A 127 -7.15 -6.30 -5.74
C ILE A 127 -8.60 -6.81 -5.74
N LYS A 128 -9.58 -5.92 -5.53
CA LYS A 128 -11.02 -6.28 -5.49
C LYS A 128 -11.56 -6.80 -6.81
N ILE A 129 -11.02 -6.34 -7.95
CA ILE A 129 -11.48 -6.77 -9.28
C ILE A 129 -10.70 -7.96 -9.85
N SER A 130 -9.73 -8.48 -9.09
CA SER A 130 -8.84 -9.57 -9.50
C SER A 130 -8.95 -10.80 -8.60
N THR A 131 -8.37 -11.91 -9.04
CA THR A 131 -8.29 -13.15 -8.25
C THR A 131 -7.29 -13.08 -7.10
N LEU A 132 -6.50 -12.01 -6.98
CA LEU A 132 -5.51 -11.86 -5.90
C LEU A 132 -6.13 -11.88 -4.51
N GLN A 133 -7.34 -11.35 -4.36
CA GLN A 133 -8.06 -11.37 -3.08
C GLN A 133 -8.38 -12.80 -2.60
N ARG A 134 -8.36 -13.79 -3.49
CA ARG A 134 -8.61 -15.21 -3.15
C ARG A 134 -7.35 -15.95 -2.75
N GLN A 135 -6.19 -15.33 -2.89
CA GLN A 135 -4.93 -15.95 -2.49
C GLN A 135 -4.78 -15.86 -0.98
N THR A 136 -4.94 -16.99 -0.33
CA THR A 136 -4.60 -17.15 1.07
C THR A 136 -3.08 -17.21 1.18
N ILE A 137 -2.50 -16.28 1.93
CA ILE A 137 -1.11 -16.43 2.38
C ILE A 137 -1.15 -17.52 3.45
N PRO A 138 -0.45 -18.66 3.26
CA PRO A 138 -0.41 -19.72 4.27
C PRO A 138 0.10 -19.15 5.58
N SER A 139 -0.52 -19.52 6.70
CA SER A 139 -0.13 -19.06 8.04
C SER A 139 1.36 -19.33 8.33
N ASP A 140 1.93 -20.36 7.72
CA ASP A 140 3.35 -20.71 7.83
C ASP A 140 4.31 -19.69 7.22
N ALA A 141 3.88 -18.91 6.21
CA ALA A 141 4.69 -17.82 5.66
C ALA A 141 4.91 -16.69 6.68
N PHE A 142 4.00 -16.52 7.64
CA PHE A 142 4.17 -15.56 8.75
C PHE A 142 5.14 -16.06 9.83
N LYS A 143 5.40 -17.38 9.92
CA LYS A 143 6.38 -17.95 10.86
C LYS A 143 7.82 -17.62 10.45
N ILE A 144 8.07 -17.38 9.17
CA ILE A 144 9.40 -16.98 8.67
C ILE A 144 9.80 -15.59 9.22
N LEU A 145 8.84 -14.71 9.47
CA LEU A 145 9.08 -13.39 10.09
C LEU A 145 9.43 -13.48 11.59
N GLU A 146 8.94 -14.52 12.29
CA GLU A 146 9.29 -14.77 13.69
C GLU A 146 10.76 -15.18 13.82
N HIS A 147 11.31 -15.91 12.84
CA HIS A 147 12.73 -16.31 12.81
C HIS A 147 13.69 -15.16 12.46
N THR A 148 13.22 -14.09 11.80
CA THR A 148 14.02 -12.90 11.47
C THR A 148 13.94 -11.78 12.51
N GLY A 149 13.28 -12.04 13.66
CA GLY A 149 13.26 -11.13 14.82
C GLY A 149 12.06 -10.19 14.90
N PHE A 150 11.07 -10.30 13.99
CA PHE A 150 9.82 -9.55 14.11
C PHE A 150 8.88 -10.28 15.09
N ARG A 151 8.73 -9.72 16.30
CA ARG A 151 7.79 -10.27 17.30
C ARG A 151 6.34 -10.10 16.84
N LYS A 152 5.54 -11.14 17.07
CA LYS A 152 4.08 -11.14 16.91
C LYS A 152 3.47 -9.91 17.60
N ILE A 153 2.74 -9.09 16.86
CA ILE A 153 1.75 -8.19 17.46
C ILE A 153 0.57 -9.08 17.81
N GLU A 154 0.36 -9.34 19.09
CA GLU A 154 -0.80 -10.12 19.54
C GLU A 154 -2.07 -9.39 19.12
N PRO A 155 -2.98 -10.03 18.36
CA PRO A 155 -4.29 -9.44 18.13
C PRO A 155 -4.98 -9.37 19.49
N HIS A 156 -5.24 -8.14 19.97
CA HIS A 156 -6.04 -7.94 21.17
C HIS A 156 -7.33 -8.76 21.05
N LYS A 157 -7.44 -9.82 21.86
CA LYS A 157 -8.69 -10.54 22.06
C LYS A 157 -9.71 -9.53 22.56
N ARG A 158 -10.71 -9.20 21.74
CA ARG A 158 -11.95 -8.61 22.26
C ARG A 158 -12.54 -9.65 23.22
N GLN A 159 -12.49 -9.36 24.52
CA GLN A 159 -13.27 -10.09 25.51
C GLN A 159 -14.74 -9.82 25.20
N PHE A 160 -15.39 -10.75 24.50
CA PHE A 160 -16.84 -10.85 24.55
C PHE A 160 -17.18 -11.33 25.96
N GLY A 161 -17.85 -10.46 26.72
CA GLY A 161 -18.29 -10.74 28.08
C GLY A 161 -19.15 -12.00 28.11
N GLN A 162 -18.77 -12.91 29.01
CA GLN A 162 -19.66 -13.93 29.55
C GLN A 162 -20.76 -13.20 30.31
N SER A 163 -21.98 -13.19 29.78
CA SER A 163 -23.17 -12.99 30.60
C SER A 163 -23.51 -14.36 31.18
N GLU A 164 -23.25 -14.51 32.47
CA GLU A 164 -23.55 -15.70 33.26
C GLU A 164 -25.02 -16.09 33.13
N ILE A 165 -25.24 -17.37 32.83
CA ILE A 165 -26.48 -18.08 33.11
C ILE A 165 -26.41 -18.41 34.60
N ILE A 166 -27.18 -17.71 35.44
CA ILE A 166 -27.54 -18.22 36.76
C ILE A 166 -28.92 -18.85 36.62
N ALA A 167 -28.94 -20.18 36.62
CA ALA A 167 -30.11 -20.96 36.94
C ALA A 167 -30.10 -21.21 38.46
N GLU A 168 -31.10 -20.69 39.17
CA GLU A 168 -31.54 -21.27 40.44
C GLU A 168 -32.95 -21.80 40.22
N GLY A 169 -33.12 -23.11 40.41
CA GLY A 169 -34.41 -23.78 40.38
C GLY A 169 -35.00 -23.97 41.78
N GLY A 170 -36.31 -24.22 41.84
CA GLY A 170 -36.90 -25.10 42.86
C GLY A 170 -37.67 -24.44 44.01
N THR A 171 -39.00 -24.51 43.89
CA THR A 171 -40.00 -24.88 44.92
C THR A 171 -40.05 -24.14 46.27
N GLY A 172 -41.18 -23.45 46.47
CA GLY A 172 -41.81 -23.10 47.74
C GLY A 172 -43.23 -22.63 47.48
#